data_AF-A0A967S7T0-F1
#
_entry.id   AF-A0A967S7T0-F1
#
_cell.length_a   1.000
_cell.length_b   1.000
_cell.length_c   1.000
_cell.angle_alpha   90.00
_cell.angle_beta   90.00
_cell.angle_gamma   90.00
#
_symmetry.space_group_name_H-M   'P 1'
#
loop_
_entity.id
_entity.type
_entity.pdbx_description
1 polymer ?
#
loop_
_entity_poly.entity_id
_entity_poly.type
_entity_poly.pdbx_seq_one_letter_code
_entity_poly.pdbx_strand_id
1 'polypeptide(L)' 'ELEAEVQAVRRAVELPVAVGFGISTPEQAARVGAVADGVVVGSALVRTLEEEGVDAGRAFVASLREAL' A
#
# COMPACT_ATOMS: atom_id res chain seq x y z
N GLU A 1 -5.75 -10.72 -11.63
CA GLU A 1 -5.43 -9.51 -12.41
C GLU A 1 -4.20 -8.82 -11.83
N LEU A 2 -4.25 -8.23 -10.63
CA LEU A 2 -3.09 -7.59 -9.99
C LEU A 2 -1.81 -8.45 -9.98
N GLU A 3 -1.91 -9.72 -9.59
CA GLU A 3 -0.75 -10.63 -9.59
C GLU A 3 -0.13 -10.80 -10.98
N ALA A 4 -0.95 -10.91 -12.03
CA ALA A 4 -0.45 -11.08 -13.40
C ALA A 4 0.30 -9.82 -13.88
N GLU A 5 -0.20 -8.63 -13.54
CA GLU A 5 0.46 -7.35 -13.83
C GLU A 5 1.81 -7.25 -13.10
N VAL A 6 1.84 -7.55 -11.81
CA VAL A 6 3.10 -7.54 -11.03
C VAL A 6 4.11 -8.54 -11.59
N GLN A 7 3.67 -9.74 -11.96
CA GLN A 7 4.53 -10.75 -12.59
C GLN A 7 5.06 -10.31 -13.96
N ALA A 8 4.27 -9.57 -14.75
CA ALA A 8 4.72 -9.02 -16.02
C ALA A 8 5.85 -8.00 -15.80
N VAL A 9 5.70 -7.09 -14.83
CA VAL A 9 6.75 -6.11 -14.49
C VAL A 9 8.01 -6.80 -13.96
N ARG A 10 7.87 -7.78 -13.06
CA ARG A 10 9.00 -8.53 -12.49
C ARG A 10 9.83 -9.28 -13.53
N ARG A 11 9.25 -9.66 -14.68
CA ARG A 11 10.02 -10.27 -15.78
C ARG A 11 10.86 -9.27 -16.56
N ALA A 12 10.58 -7.97 -16.44
CA ALA A 12 11.26 -6.91 -17.16
C ALA A 12 12.32 -6.18 -16.31
N VAL A 13 12.34 -6.36 -14.99
CA VAL A 13 13.24 -5.65 -14.07
C VAL A 13 13.80 -6.58 -13.00
N GLU A 14 15.01 -6.28 -12.51
CA GLU A 14 15.62 -6.95 -11.35
C GLU A 14 15.31 -6.23 -10.02
N LEU A 15 14.63 -5.08 -10.09
CA LEU A 15 14.31 -4.24 -8.94
C LEU A 15 13.01 -4.70 -8.24
N PRO A 16 12.87 -4.48 -6.92
CA PRO A 16 11.61 -4.69 -6.20
C PRO A 16 10.46 -3.90 -6.82
N VAL A 17 9.27 -4.51 -6.89
CA VAL A 17 8.07 -3.90 -7.47
C VAL A 17 7.11 -3.51 -6.36
N ALA A 18 6.87 -2.20 -6.19
CA ALA A 18 5.87 -1.66 -5.29
C ALA A 18 4.58 -1.28 -6.04
N VAL A 19 3.43 -1.41 -5.39
CA VAL A 19 2.12 -1.12 -5.97
C VAL A 19 1.38 -0.06 -5.16
N GLY A 20 0.82 0.94 -5.85
CA GLY A 20 -0.04 1.96 -5.25
C GLY A 20 -1.22 2.29 -6.16
N PHE A 21 -2.41 1.81 -5.82
CA PHE A 21 -3.64 2.16 -6.52
C PHE A 21 -4.80 2.25 -5.52
N GLY A 22 -4.98 3.44 -4.94
CA GLY A 22 -6.14 3.75 -4.10
C GLY A 22 -6.27 2.90 -2.82
N ILE A 23 -5.16 2.45 -2.26
CA ILE A 23 -5.15 1.63 -1.04
C ILE A 23 -5.48 2.53 0.15
N SER A 24 -6.55 2.19 0.87
CA SER A 24 -7.07 2.96 1.99
C SER A 24 -7.38 2.13 3.23
N THR A 25 -7.22 0.81 3.19
CA THR A 25 -7.44 -0.06 4.36
C THR A 25 -6.29 -1.05 4.57
N PRO A 26 -6.08 -1.54 5.82
CA PRO A 26 -5.09 -2.58 6.11
C PRO A 26 -5.31 -3.87 5.31
N GLU A 27 -6.55 -4.29 5.11
CA GLU A 27 -6.87 -5.51 4.35
C GLU A 27 -6.49 -5.38 2.86
N GLN A 28 -6.67 -4.18 2.29
CA GLN A 28 -6.20 -3.90 0.94
C GLN A 28 -4.67 -3.93 0.88
N ALA A 29 -4.00 -3.35 1.88
CA ALA A 29 -2.54 -3.38 1.97
C ALA A 29 -2.02 -4.83 2.05
N ALA A 30 -2.59 -5.67 2.92
CA ALA A 30 -2.26 -7.09 3.03
C ALA A 30 -2.41 -7.83 1.69
N ARG A 31 -3.53 -7.62 0.98
CA ARG A 31 -3.77 -8.25 -0.33
C ARG A 31 -2.74 -7.84 -1.38
N VAL A 32 -2.29 -6.60 -1.35
CA VAL A 32 -1.27 -6.10 -2.29
C VAL A 32 0.13 -6.59 -1.87
N GLY A 33 0.46 -6.53 -0.58
CA GLY A 33 1.73 -7.02 -0.02
C GLY A 33 1.95 -8.51 -0.21
N ALA A 34 0.88 -9.30 -0.36
CA ALA A 34 0.98 -10.72 -0.69
C ALA A 34 1.54 -10.99 -2.11
N VAL A 35 1.48 -10.02 -3.02
CA VAL A 35 1.90 -10.18 -4.43
C VAL A 35 3.00 -9.21 -4.88
N ALA A 36 3.21 -8.11 -4.16
CA ALA A 36 4.19 -7.06 -4.45
C ALA A 36 5.25 -6.95 -3.35
N ASP A 37 6.41 -6.37 -3.67
CA ASP A 37 7.50 -6.15 -2.70
C ASP A 37 7.25 -4.95 -1.79
N GLY A 38 6.28 -4.10 -2.15
CA GLY A 38 5.94 -2.91 -1.39
C GLY A 38 4.54 -2.39 -1.72
N VAL A 39 4.00 -1.64 -0.77
CA VAL A 39 2.69 -0.99 -0.87
C VAL A 39 2.86 0.52 -0.73
N VAL A 40 2.25 1.28 -1.65
CA VAL A 40 2.30 2.75 -1.64
C VAL A 40 0.91 3.30 -1.28
N VAL A 41 0.87 4.07 -0.20
CA VAL A 41 -0.35 4.74 0.30
C VAL A 41 -0.08 6.24 0.39
N GLY A 42 -0.91 7.04 -0.30
CA GLY A 42 -0.75 8.49 -0.37
C GLY A 42 -2.05 9.23 -0.05
N SER A 43 -3.03 9.16 -0.96
CA SER A 43 -4.29 9.90 -0.84
C SER A 43 -5.06 9.61 0.44
N ALA A 44 -5.13 8.35 0.88
CA ALA A 44 -5.77 7.97 2.14
C ALA A 44 -5.06 8.59 3.35
N LEU A 45 -3.72 8.58 3.37
CA LEU A 45 -2.94 9.18 4.44
C LEU A 45 -3.13 10.70 4.50
N VAL A 46 -3.05 11.37 3.36
CA VAL A 46 -3.28 12.83 3.27
C VAL A 46 -4.68 13.17 3.79
N ARG A 47 -5.70 12.42 3.36
CA ARG A 47 -7.07 12.61 3.81
C ARG A 47 -7.21 12.43 5.33
N THR A 48 -6.67 11.37 5.90
CA THR A 48 -6.69 11.16 7.36
C THR A 48 -5.98 12.29 8.12
N LEU A 49 -4.85 12.77 7.60
CA LEU A 49 -4.12 13.89 8.20
C LEU A 49 -4.94 15.19 8.16
N GLU A 50 -5.65 15.45 7.07
CA GLU A 50 -6.50 16.64 6.90
C GLU A 50 -7.78 16.57 7.74
N GLU A 51 -8.45 15.42 7.80
CA GLU A 51 -9.74 15.25 8.46
C GLU A 51 -9.61 14.98 9.98
N GLU A 52 -8.57 14.27 10.40
CA GLU A 52 -8.45 13.71 11.77
C GLU A 52 -7.12 14.07 12.47
N GLY A 53 -6.16 14.65 11.75
CA GLY A 53 -4.90 15.15 12.31
C GLY A 53 -3.76 14.12 12.38
N VAL A 54 -2.62 14.56 12.93
CA VAL A 54 -1.35 13.82 12.90
C VAL A 54 -1.42 12.49 13.67
N ASP A 55 -2.09 12.46 14.82
CA ASP A 55 -2.21 11.24 15.64
C ASP A 55 -3.02 10.16 14.92
N ALA A 56 -4.10 10.56 14.23
CA ALA A 56 -4.88 9.66 13.39
C ALA A 56 -4.06 9.16 12.20
N GLY A 57 -3.31 10.04 11.53
CA GLY A 57 -2.40 9.63 10.45
C GLY A 57 -1.32 8.64 10.93
N ARG A 58 -0.77 8.83 12.14
CA ARG A 58 0.16 7.88 12.75
C ARG A 58 -0.49 6.53 13.03
N ALA A 59 -1.70 6.52 13.61
CA ALA A 59 -2.45 5.31 13.89
C ALA A 59 -2.80 4.55 12.59
N PHE A 60 -3.19 5.29 11.55
CA PHE A 60 -3.46 4.74 10.23
C PHE A 60 -2.21 4.04 9.65
N VAL A 61 -1.06 4.71 9.63
CA VAL A 61 0.20 4.09 9.15
C VAL A 61 0.58 2.86 9.97
N ALA A 62 0.38 2.89 11.30
CA ALA A 62 0.62 1.72 12.16
C ALA A 62 -0.28 0.54 11.77
N SER A 63 -1.57 0.77 11.55
CA SER A 63 -2.50 -0.29 11.12
C SER A 63 -2.14 -0.91 9.77
N LEU A 64 -1.63 -0.11 8.82
CA LEU A 64 -1.14 -0.61 7.54
C LEU A 64 0.10 -1.50 7.73
N ARG A 65 1.01 -1.11 8.62
CA ARG A 65 2.23 -1.86 8.93
C ARG A 65 1.93 -3.19 9.61
N GLU A 66 0.92 -3.27 10.46
CA GLU A 66 0.49 -4.51 11.12
C GLU A 66 -0.09 -5.54 10.14
N ALA A 67 -0.68 -5.07 9.04
CA ALA A 67 -1.25 -5.93 8.00
C ALA A 67 -0.23 -6.41 6.95
N LEU A 68 1.00 -5.90 6.97
CA LEU A 68 2.09 -6.21 6.03
C LEU A 68 3.20 -7.05 6.68
#